data_AF-B8GMA1-F1
#
_entry.id   AF-B8GMA1-F1
#
_cell.length_a   1.000
_cell.length_b   1.000
_cell.length_c   1.000
_cell.angle_alpha   90.00
_cell.angle_beta   90.00
_cell.angle_gamma   90.00
#
_symmetry.space_group_name_H-M   'P 1'
#
loop_
_entity.id
_entity.type
_entity.pdbx_description
1 polymer ?
#
loop_
_entity_poly.entity_id
_entity_poly.type
_entity_poly.pdbx_seq_one_letter_code
_entity_poly.pdbx_strand_id
1 'polypeptide(L)'
;MGDGKIKEQLHDVMREAKNAARSLDHLMHGVVMILVLIGLLFLLVSAISTGLLIAITMTVVFSVSLAVFVSTQSFGEGALALIFGLVGIFSVDWTTGGLIAFNFAWVAFAGLAFIISAIRSNADLQIIYGDIAQRLSDSRQEAASKEKEITALADSLKIGLLGYEGVAETFRLMAYRGVKEALFSPVVLETERLVKLTRTDHEKLSSFLVDLIKRLDVQTVGEFEKVAEEVRDILRGVKATPGEFFAAYEASRAILLRREVRHDEFFRALGQAIDEGVPPEQAHAAVMEKMR
;
A
#
# COMPACT_ATOMS: atom_id res chain seq x y z
N MET A 1 27.63 10.05 44.85
CA MET A 1 26.21 10.43 44.76
C MET A 1 25.91 11.02 43.37
N GLY A 2 26.22 10.29 42.28
CA GLY A 2 26.16 10.83 40.91
C GLY A 2 25.74 9.83 39.82
N ASP A 3 25.76 8.52 40.09
CA ASP A 3 25.53 7.50 39.07
C ASP A 3 24.05 7.13 38.88
N GLY A 4 23.23 7.32 39.93
CA GLY A 4 21.78 7.07 39.87
C GLY A 4 21.01 8.13 39.07
N LYS A 5 21.40 9.41 39.19
CA LYS A 5 20.79 10.52 38.45
C LYS A 5 21.03 10.44 36.95
N ILE A 6 22.20 9.95 36.52
CA ILE A 6 22.53 9.80 35.09
C ILE A 6 21.69 8.67 34.48
N LYS A 7 21.47 7.57 35.21
CA LYS A 7 20.63 6.46 34.74
C LYS A 7 19.15 6.83 34.69
N GLU A 8 18.64 7.62 35.64
CA GLU A 8 17.28 8.17 35.59
C GLU A 8 17.10 9.13 34.42
N GLN A 9 18.06 10.04 34.19
CA GLN A 9 18.01 10.97 33.06
C GLN A 9 18.09 10.24 31.70
N LEU A 10 18.90 9.18 31.58
CA LEU A 10 18.97 8.36 30.36
C LEU A 10 17.68 7.55 30.14
N HIS A 11 17.07 7.06 31.21
CA HIS A 11 15.80 6.34 31.13
C HIS A 11 14.64 7.26 30.75
N ASP A 12 14.63 8.50 31.26
CA ASP A 12 13.63 9.50 30.87
C ASP A 12 13.83 9.98 29.43
N VAL A 13 15.07 10.20 28.98
CA VAL A 13 15.37 10.52 27.58
C VAL A 13 15.01 9.35 26.65
N MET A 14 15.27 8.09 27.03
CA MET A 14 14.83 6.93 26.25
C MET A 14 13.31 6.77 26.23
N ARG A 15 12.62 7.10 27.32
CA ARG A 15 11.16 7.04 27.41
C ARG A 15 10.52 8.15 26.58
N GLU A 16 11.09 9.34 26.59
CA GLU A 16 10.68 10.46 25.74
C GLU A 16 11.01 10.19 24.26
N ALA A 17 12.17 9.62 23.95
CA ALA A 17 12.52 9.18 22.59
C ALA A 17 11.62 8.03 22.10
N LYS A 18 11.21 7.11 22.99
CA LYS A 18 10.26 6.01 22.69
C LYS A 18 8.83 6.51 22.50
N ASN A 19 8.43 7.54 23.25
CA ASN A 19 7.13 8.18 23.11
C ASN A 19 7.09 9.09 21.87
N ALA A 20 8.18 9.75 21.53
CA ALA A 20 8.38 10.45 20.26
C ALA A 20 8.43 9.47 19.08
N ALA A 21 9.06 8.30 19.25
CA ALA A 21 9.05 7.21 18.27
C ALA A 21 7.66 6.59 18.07
N ARG A 22 6.79 6.62 19.09
CA ARG A 22 5.39 6.16 19.00
C ARG A 22 4.45 7.17 18.37
N SER A 23 4.73 8.46 18.48
CA SER A 23 4.04 9.48 17.67
C SER A 23 4.60 9.57 16.25
N LEU A 24 5.63 8.76 15.92
CA LEU A 24 6.38 8.85 14.67
C LEU A 24 5.72 8.22 13.45
N ASP A 25 4.64 7.47 13.63
CA ASP A 25 3.81 7.00 12.49
C ASP A 25 3.12 8.18 11.79
N HIS A 26 2.79 9.25 12.53
CA HIS A 26 2.36 10.54 11.95
C HIS A 26 3.51 11.55 11.77
N LEU A 27 4.66 11.37 12.43
CA LEU A 27 5.83 12.28 12.32
C LEU A 27 6.88 11.85 11.29
N MET A 28 6.76 10.76 10.53
CA MET A 28 7.69 10.52 9.42
C MET A 28 7.77 11.74 8.48
N HIS A 29 6.63 12.38 8.22
CA HIS A 29 6.56 13.65 7.48
C HIS A 29 7.26 14.80 8.22
N GLY A 30 7.14 14.89 9.55
CA GLY A 30 7.75 15.94 10.36
C GLY A 30 9.27 15.80 10.52
N VAL A 31 9.77 14.59 10.75
CA VAL A 31 11.22 14.30 10.83
C VAL A 31 11.89 14.51 9.48
N VAL A 32 11.25 14.07 8.38
CA VAL A 32 11.76 14.33 7.04
C VAL A 32 11.70 15.81 6.70
N MET A 33 10.64 16.53 7.09
CA MET A 33 10.56 17.99 6.92
C MET A 33 11.68 18.72 7.70
N ILE A 34 11.96 18.30 8.93
CA ILE A 34 13.08 18.84 9.73
C ILE A 34 14.42 18.53 9.04
N LEU A 35 14.64 17.31 8.56
CA LEU A 35 15.86 16.94 7.83
C LEU A 35 16.03 17.72 6.52
N VAL A 36 14.93 17.95 5.79
CA VAL A 36 14.90 18.80 4.59
C VAL A 36 15.20 20.25 4.93
N LEU A 37 14.61 20.80 5.99
CA LEU A 37 14.88 22.17 6.44
C LEU A 37 16.34 22.32 6.89
N ILE A 38 16.89 21.33 7.59
CA ILE A 38 18.31 21.28 7.97
C ILE A 38 19.18 21.19 6.72
N GLY A 39 18.83 20.35 5.73
CA GLY A 39 19.55 20.21 4.47
C GLY A 39 19.52 21.48 3.62
N LEU A 40 18.38 22.15 3.53
CA LEU A 40 18.22 23.44 2.86
C LEU A 40 18.99 24.56 3.58
N LEU A 41 18.94 24.59 4.91
CA LEU A 41 19.71 25.53 5.73
C LEU A 41 21.22 25.30 5.52
N PHE A 42 21.66 24.05 5.46
CA PHE A 42 23.07 23.71 5.21
C PHE A 42 23.51 24.00 3.78
N LEU A 43 22.64 23.86 2.78
CA LEU A 43 22.91 24.34 1.43
C LEU A 43 23.07 25.86 1.41
N LEU A 44 22.23 26.58 2.14
CA LEU A 44 22.32 28.03 2.33
C LEU A 44 23.58 28.47 3.09
N VAL A 45 24.02 27.71 4.10
CA VAL A 45 25.26 27.99 4.84
C VAL A 45 26.49 27.63 4.01
N SER A 46 26.45 26.52 3.27
CA SER A 46 27.51 26.13 2.33
C SER A 46 27.63 27.14 1.19
N ALA A 47 26.50 27.73 0.76
CA ALA A 47 26.48 28.81 -0.22
C ALA A 47 27.28 30.05 0.22
N ILE A 48 27.34 30.31 1.52
CA ILE A 48 28.10 31.41 2.10
C ILE A 48 29.59 31.04 2.21
N SER A 49 29.96 29.76 2.35
CA SER A 49 31.35 29.32 2.58
C SER A 49 32.13 28.89 1.32
N THR A 50 31.46 28.40 0.28
CA THR A 50 32.11 27.84 -0.93
C THR A 50 32.15 28.80 -2.13
N GLY A 51 31.58 30.00 -1.99
CA GLY A 51 31.52 31.02 -3.03
C GLY A 51 30.18 31.02 -3.76
N LEU A 52 29.66 32.23 -4.01
CA LEU A 52 28.31 32.49 -4.50
C LEU A 52 27.95 31.74 -5.81
N LEU A 53 28.91 31.55 -6.71
CA LEU A 53 28.67 30.90 -8.00
C LEU A 53 28.41 29.38 -7.87
N ILE A 54 29.17 28.70 -7.00
CA ILE A 54 28.98 27.26 -6.73
C ILE A 54 27.62 27.05 -6.07
N ALA A 55 27.28 27.91 -5.12
CA ALA A 55 25.97 27.92 -4.48
C ALA A 55 24.80 28.01 -5.46
N ILE A 56 24.83 29.03 -6.34
CA ILE A 56 23.78 29.26 -7.34
C ILE A 56 23.65 28.03 -8.25
N THR A 57 24.78 27.49 -8.69
CA THR A 57 24.78 26.32 -9.59
C THR A 57 24.21 25.08 -8.89
N MET A 58 24.56 24.84 -7.63
CA MET A 58 23.97 23.76 -6.83
C MET A 58 22.46 23.92 -6.66
N THR A 59 21.98 25.14 -6.39
CA THR A 59 20.54 25.40 -6.28
C THR A 59 19.83 25.11 -7.60
N VAL A 60 20.39 25.54 -8.73
CA VAL A 60 19.82 25.26 -10.07
C VAL A 60 19.76 23.76 -10.34
N VAL A 61 20.86 23.03 -10.11
CA VAL A 61 20.91 21.57 -10.28
C VAL A 61 19.88 20.89 -9.40
N PHE A 62 19.77 21.30 -8.14
CA PHE A 62 18.80 20.75 -7.21
C PHE A 62 17.35 20.98 -7.67
N SER A 63 17.03 22.20 -8.11
CA SER A 63 15.70 22.56 -8.62
C SER A 63 15.35 21.78 -9.88
N VAL A 64 16.29 21.63 -10.83
CA VAL A 64 16.08 20.83 -12.05
C VAL A 64 15.86 19.36 -11.70
N SER A 65 16.64 18.81 -10.77
CA SER A 65 16.50 17.42 -10.32
C SER A 65 15.13 17.18 -9.67
N LEU A 66 14.65 18.14 -8.89
CA LEU A 66 13.31 18.09 -8.30
C LEU A 66 12.21 18.20 -9.37
N ALA A 67 12.38 19.07 -10.37
CA ALA A 67 11.43 19.18 -11.48
C ALA A 67 11.35 17.89 -12.31
N VAL A 68 12.50 17.23 -12.55
CA VAL A 68 12.56 15.92 -13.21
C VAL A 68 11.82 14.88 -12.37
N PHE A 69 12.09 14.80 -11.06
CA PHE A 69 11.41 13.87 -10.17
C PHE A 69 9.88 14.05 -10.18
N VAL A 70 9.38 15.29 -10.07
CA VAL A 70 7.95 15.59 -10.07
C VAL A 70 7.31 15.22 -11.41
N SER A 71 7.99 15.48 -12.53
CA SER A 71 7.45 15.26 -13.88
C SER A 71 7.45 13.78 -14.28
N THR A 72 8.52 13.06 -13.94
CA THR A 72 8.73 11.65 -14.33
C THR A 72 8.14 10.69 -13.30
N GLN A 73 7.87 11.17 -12.09
CA GLN A 73 7.48 10.37 -10.94
C GLN A 73 8.50 9.29 -10.57
N SER A 74 9.73 9.41 -11.07
CA SER A 74 10.81 8.45 -10.88
C SER A 74 11.89 9.03 -9.97
N PHE A 75 12.05 8.42 -8.78
CA PHE A 75 13.14 8.78 -7.87
C PHE A 75 14.49 8.62 -8.55
N GLY A 76 14.68 7.55 -9.32
CA GLY A 76 15.92 7.24 -10.00
C GLY A 76 16.34 8.33 -11.01
N GLU A 77 15.40 8.83 -11.81
CA GLU A 77 15.70 9.86 -12.82
C GLU A 77 16.06 11.20 -12.19
N GLY A 78 15.30 11.64 -11.18
CA GLY A 78 15.63 12.87 -10.46
C GLY A 78 16.94 12.76 -9.68
N ALA A 79 17.20 11.60 -9.07
CA ALA A 79 18.42 11.34 -8.33
C ALA A 79 19.66 11.32 -9.25
N LEU A 80 19.55 10.71 -10.43
CA LEU A 80 20.62 10.73 -11.43
C LEU A 80 20.89 12.15 -11.94
N ALA A 81 19.84 12.93 -12.22
CA ALA A 81 19.99 14.34 -12.59
C ALA A 81 20.78 15.12 -11.53
N LEU A 82 20.52 14.84 -10.25
CA LEU A 82 21.23 15.46 -9.13
C LEU A 82 22.70 15.04 -9.08
N ILE A 83 22.99 13.73 -9.14
CA ILE A 83 24.37 13.24 -9.12
C ILE A 83 25.16 13.82 -10.28
N PHE A 84 24.64 13.77 -11.51
CA PHE A 84 25.37 14.27 -12.67
C PHE A 84 25.63 15.77 -12.58
N GLY A 85 24.64 16.56 -12.15
CA GLY A 85 24.83 17.99 -11.96
C GLY A 85 25.83 18.33 -10.86
N LEU A 86 25.79 17.62 -9.72
CA LEU A 86 26.71 17.85 -8.61
C LEU A 86 28.14 17.37 -8.93
N VAL A 87 28.28 16.22 -9.59
CA VAL A 87 29.59 15.73 -10.06
C VAL A 87 30.20 16.72 -11.05
N GLY A 88 29.40 17.32 -11.94
CA GLY A 88 29.86 18.38 -12.83
C GLY A 88 30.45 19.57 -12.06
N ILE A 89 29.77 20.02 -11.01
CA ILE A 89 30.20 21.16 -10.17
C ILE A 89 31.49 20.85 -9.38
N PHE A 90 31.61 19.66 -8.80
CA PHE A 90 32.73 19.27 -7.93
C PHE A 90 33.84 18.48 -8.65
N SER A 91 33.79 18.37 -9.98
CA SER A 91 34.72 17.56 -10.79
C SER A 91 36.17 18.06 -10.76
N VAL A 92 36.40 19.36 -10.52
CA VAL A 92 37.71 19.99 -10.68
C VAL A 92 38.58 19.81 -9.43
N ASP A 93 38.04 20.05 -8.23
CA ASP A 93 38.78 19.91 -6.96
C ASP A 93 37.85 19.42 -5.83
N TRP A 94 38.05 18.17 -5.39
CA TRP A 94 37.31 17.60 -4.26
C TRP A 94 37.85 18.13 -2.93
N THR A 95 37.17 19.13 -2.39
CA THR A 95 37.42 19.62 -1.03
C THR A 95 36.50 18.94 -0.03
N THR A 96 36.91 18.89 1.24
CA THR A 96 36.05 18.39 2.33
C THR A 96 34.70 19.13 2.38
N GLY A 97 34.71 20.44 2.11
CA GLY A 97 33.48 21.24 2.02
C GLY A 97 32.58 20.83 0.86
N GLY A 98 33.15 20.55 -0.32
CA GLY A 98 32.40 20.05 -1.47
C GLY A 98 31.77 18.69 -1.23
N LEU A 99 32.49 17.76 -0.58
CA LEU A 99 31.94 16.46 -0.20
C LEU A 99 30.78 16.58 0.79
N ILE A 100 30.91 17.45 1.79
CA ILE A 100 29.83 17.73 2.75
C ILE A 100 28.61 18.30 2.01
N ALA A 101 28.81 19.31 1.17
CA ALA A 101 27.74 19.94 0.39
C ALA A 101 27.03 18.95 -0.56
N PHE A 102 27.77 18.05 -1.20
CA PHE A 102 27.23 16.96 -2.02
C PHE A 102 26.30 16.05 -1.21
N ASN A 103 26.76 15.55 -0.06
CA ASN A 103 25.96 14.65 0.78
C ASN A 103 24.69 15.33 1.29
N PHE A 104 24.78 16.60 1.70
CA PHE A 104 23.61 17.36 2.14
C PHE A 104 22.60 17.60 1.01
N ALA A 105 23.07 17.95 -0.19
CA ALA A 105 22.19 18.08 -1.35
C ALA A 105 21.46 16.75 -1.64
N TRP A 106 22.17 15.64 -1.57
CA TRP A 106 21.60 14.31 -1.76
C TRP A 106 20.53 13.97 -0.71
N VAL A 107 20.84 14.15 0.58
CA VAL A 107 19.90 13.86 1.68
C VAL A 107 18.68 14.79 1.61
N ALA A 108 18.88 16.08 1.31
CA ALA A 108 17.79 17.03 1.16
C ALA A 108 16.84 16.65 0.00
N PHE A 109 17.41 16.22 -1.14
CA PHE A 109 16.63 15.75 -2.28
C PHE A 109 15.84 14.49 -1.94
N ALA A 110 16.49 13.49 -1.33
CA ALA A 110 15.83 12.25 -0.92
C ALA A 110 14.69 12.52 0.06
N GLY A 111 14.90 13.43 1.02
CA GLY A 111 13.86 13.84 1.95
C GLY A 111 12.68 14.53 1.27
N LEU A 112 12.92 15.47 0.35
CA LEU A 112 11.85 16.12 -0.40
C LEU A 112 11.09 15.15 -1.30
N ALA A 113 11.81 14.27 -2.02
CA ALA A 113 11.19 13.27 -2.87
C ALA A 113 10.31 12.31 -2.06
N PHE A 114 10.73 11.95 -0.86
CA PHE A 114 9.93 11.16 0.07
C PHE A 114 8.66 11.89 0.51
N ILE A 115 8.76 13.15 0.94
CA ILE A 115 7.59 13.96 1.34
C ILE A 115 6.59 14.07 0.19
N ILE A 116 7.06 14.41 -1.02
CA ILE A 116 6.21 14.55 -2.19
C ILE A 116 5.51 13.22 -2.51
N SER A 117 6.24 12.10 -2.47
CA SER A 117 5.67 10.77 -2.70
C SER A 117 4.61 10.40 -1.67
N ALA A 118 4.85 10.72 -0.40
CA ALA A 118 3.93 10.41 0.68
C ALA A 118 2.67 11.29 0.65
N ILE A 119 2.81 12.59 0.34
CA ILE A 119 1.67 13.49 0.09
C ILE A 119 0.82 12.96 -1.06
N ARG A 120 1.45 12.56 -2.17
CA ARG A 120 0.75 12.00 -3.32
C ARG A 120 0.01 10.71 -2.97
N SER A 121 0.70 9.77 -2.32
CA SER A 121 0.09 8.51 -1.88
C SER A 121 -1.13 8.74 -0.98
N ASN A 122 -1.05 9.69 -0.03
CA ASN A 122 -2.20 10.07 0.78
C ASN A 122 -3.32 10.73 -0.02
N ALA A 123 -2.99 11.55 -1.02
CA ALA A 123 -3.99 12.15 -1.91
C ALA A 123 -4.72 11.09 -2.76
N ASP A 124 -3.99 10.09 -3.27
CA ASP A 124 -4.57 8.99 -4.03
C ASP A 124 -5.52 8.14 -3.16
N LEU A 125 -5.14 7.87 -1.90
CA LEU A 125 -6.02 7.20 -0.92
C LEU A 125 -7.28 8.02 -0.62
N GLN A 126 -7.16 9.34 -0.47
CA GLN A 126 -8.31 10.22 -0.25
C GLN A 126 -9.26 10.23 -1.45
N ILE A 127 -8.74 10.17 -2.67
CA ILE A 127 -9.58 10.01 -3.88
C ILE A 127 -10.36 8.70 -3.82
N ILE A 128 -9.70 7.58 -3.47
CA ILE A 128 -10.36 6.27 -3.34
C ILE A 128 -11.46 6.30 -2.27
N TYR A 129 -11.18 6.86 -1.09
CA TYR A 129 -12.19 6.97 -0.03
C TYR A 129 -13.34 7.91 -0.40
N GLY A 130 -13.07 8.99 -1.13
CA GLY A 130 -14.08 9.86 -1.70
C GLY A 130 -14.99 9.12 -2.69
N ASP A 131 -14.43 8.29 -3.57
CA ASP A 131 -15.19 7.46 -4.52
C ASP A 131 -16.08 6.43 -3.79
N ILE A 132 -15.54 5.77 -2.76
CA ILE A 132 -16.28 4.83 -1.91
C ILE A 132 -17.44 5.54 -1.23
N ALA A 133 -17.19 6.69 -0.62
CA ALA A 133 -18.19 7.47 0.10
C ALA A 133 -19.31 7.94 -0.82
N GLN A 134 -18.98 8.42 -2.03
CA GLN A 134 -19.98 8.78 -3.04
C GLN A 134 -20.82 7.59 -3.49
N ARG A 135 -20.24 6.39 -3.54
CA ARG A 135 -20.96 5.18 -3.91
C ARG A 135 -21.91 4.69 -2.82
N LEU A 136 -21.56 4.90 -1.56
CA LEU A 136 -22.32 4.42 -0.40
C LEU A 136 -23.34 5.42 0.15
N SER A 137 -23.31 6.68 -0.30
CA SER A 137 -24.20 7.75 0.18
C SER A 137 -25.30 8.08 -0.82
N ASP A 138 -26.46 8.48 -0.30
CA ASP A 138 -27.60 8.90 -1.12
C ASP A 138 -27.52 10.40 -1.48
N SER A 139 -26.65 11.16 -0.80
CA SER A 139 -26.47 12.59 -1.00
C SER A 139 -25.04 13.07 -0.80
N ARG A 140 -24.71 14.20 -1.43
CA ARG A 140 -23.37 14.83 -1.34
C ARG A 140 -23.00 15.26 0.09
N GLN A 141 -23.98 15.63 0.90
CA GLN A 141 -23.74 16.04 2.29
C GLN A 141 -23.38 14.85 3.19
N GLU A 142 -24.00 13.70 2.92
CA GLU A 142 -23.71 12.43 3.59
C GLU A 142 -22.39 11.81 3.13
N ALA A 143 -21.99 12.03 1.87
CA ALA A 143 -20.69 11.58 1.35
C ALA A 143 -19.51 12.05 2.22
N ALA A 144 -19.52 13.31 2.68
CA ALA A 144 -18.41 13.85 3.49
C ALA A 144 -18.32 13.22 4.90
N SER A 145 -19.45 12.87 5.52
CA SER A 145 -19.43 12.10 6.77
C SER A 145 -19.00 10.65 6.52
N LYS A 146 -19.47 10.07 5.41
CA LYS A 146 -19.16 8.69 5.02
C LYS A 146 -17.68 8.49 4.73
N GLU A 147 -17.05 9.45 4.08
CA GLU A 147 -15.61 9.46 3.82
C GLU A 147 -14.81 9.39 5.13
N LYS A 148 -15.21 10.16 6.14
CA LYS A 148 -14.58 10.13 7.48
C LYS A 148 -14.78 8.79 8.19
N GLU A 149 -15.99 8.22 8.12
CA GLU A 149 -16.30 6.91 8.70
C GLU A 149 -15.45 5.82 8.07
N ILE A 150 -15.38 5.78 6.73
CA ILE A 150 -14.61 4.79 5.98
C ILE A 150 -13.10 4.95 6.23
N THR A 151 -12.60 6.19 6.28
CA THR A 151 -11.19 6.46 6.61
C THR A 151 -10.87 5.97 8.01
N ALA A 152 -11.70 6.31 9.00
CA ALA A 152 -11.51 5.86 10.38
C ALA A 152 -11.61 4.33 10.51
N LEU A 153 -12.49 3.69 9.73
CA LEU A 153 -12.59 2.24 9.66
C LEU A 153 -11.30 1.63 9.12
N ALA A 154 -10.79 2.14 8.01
CA ALA A 154 -9.54 1.68 7.41
C ALA A 154 -8.34 1.87 8.35
N ASP A 155 -8.23 3.01 9.02
CA ASP A 155 -7.18 3.31 10.00
C ASP A 155 -7.27 2.41 11.26
N SER A 156 -8.46 1.97 11.62
CA SER A 156 -8.67 1.06 12.75
C SER A 156 -8.21 -0.38 12.46
N LEU A 157 -8.11 -0.74 11.18
CA LEU A 157 -7.65 -2.07 10.79
C LEU A 157 -6.15 -2.15 11.03
N LYS A 158 -5.71 -3.24 11.66
CA LYS A 158 -4.28 -3.50 11.82
C LYS A 158 -3.70 -3.91 10.48
N ILE A 159 -3.13 -2.94 9.79
CA ILE A 159 -2.50 -3.14 8.49
C ILE A 159 -1.28 -4.02 8.65
N GLY A 160 -1.33 -5.23 8.10
CA GLY A 160 -0.15 -6.07 7.93
C GLY A 160 0.34 -6.03 6.49
N LEU A 161 0.03 -7.07 5.71
CA LEU A 161 0.61 -7.26 4.37
C LEU A 161 -0.10 -6.49 3.25
N LEU A 162 -1.37 -6.10 3.44
CA LEU A 162 -2.12 -5.39 2.40
C LEU A 162 -1.67 -3.93 2.22
N GLY A 163 -1.05 -3.34 3.25
CA GLY A 163 -0.82 -1.89 3.27
C GLY A 163 -2.13 -1.09 3.31
N TYR A 164 -2.03 0.24 3.33
CA TYR A 164 -3.20 1.13 3.24
C TYR A 164 -3.90 1.03 1.87
N GLU A 165 -3.11 0.90 0.81
CA GLU A 165 -3.60 0.82 -0.57
C GLU A 165 -4.47 -0.43 -0.79
N GLY A 166 -4.01 -1.61 -0.38
CA GLY A 166 -4.79 -2.84 -0.56
C GLY A 166 -6.08 -2.86 0.26
N VAL A 167 -6.12 -2.19 1.41
CA VAL A 167 -7.37 -1.99 2.19
C VAL A 167 -8.33 -1.09 1.42
N ALA A 168 -7.85 0.06 0.95
CA ALA A 168 -8.65 1.03 0.20
C ALA A 168 -9.22 0.42 -1.09
N GLU A 169 -8.42 -0.34 -1.82
CA GLU A 169 -8.85 -1.03 -3.04
C GLU A 169 -9.88 -2.14 -2.77
N THR A 170 -9.70 -2.91 -1.69
CA THR A 170 -10.67 -3.93 -1.28
C THR A 170 -12.01 -3.27 -0.90
N PHE A 171 -11.98 -2.16 -0.16
CA PHE A 171 -13.18 -1.37 0.16
C PHE A 171 -13.84 -0.82 -1.11
N ARG A 172 -13.06 -0.29 -2.04
CA ARG A 172 -13.54 0.21 -3.35
C ARG A 172 -14.28 -0.90 -4.08
N LEU A 173 -13.66 -2.06 -4.23
CA LEU A 173 -14.28 -3.21 -4.88
C LEU A 173 -15.61 -3.60 -4.22
N MET A 174 -15.66 -3.68 -2.89
CA MET A 174 -16.87 -4.01 -2.14
C MET A 174 -17.99 -2.98 -2.34
N ALA A 175 -17.66 -1.69 -2.28
CA ALA A 175 -18.62 -0.60 -2.48
C ALA A 175 -19.21 -0.63 -3.90
N TYR A 176 -18.38 -0.79 -4.93
CA TYR A 176 -18.86 -0.88 -6.31
C TYR A 176 -19.73 -2.10 -6.57
N ARG A 177 -19.40 -3.24 -5.95
CA ARG A 177 -20.17 -4.48 -6.03
C ARG A 177 -21.42 -4.47 -5.12
N GLY A 178 -21.64 -3.40 -4.35
CA GLY A 178 -22.80 -3.25 -3.47
C GLY A 178 -22.82 -4.31 -2.36
N VAL A 179 -21.67 -4.55 -1.74
CA VAL A 179 -21.53 -5.34 -0.52
C VAL A 179 -21.89 -4.45 0.67
N LYS A 180 -22.52 -5.01 1.71
CA LYS A 180 -22.85 -4.27 2.93
C LYS A 180 -21.59 -3.83 3.65
N GLU A 181 -21.59 -2.57 4.11
CA GLU A 181 -20.46 -1.95 4.83
C GLU A 181 -20.04 -2.74 6.08
N ALA A 182 -20.99 -3.37 6.78
CA ALA A 182 -20.70 -4.23 7.93
C ALA A 182 -19.73 -5.40 7.62
N LEU A 183 -19.60 -5.78 6.35
CA LEU A 183 -18.71 -6.83 5.89
C LEU A 183 -17.31 -6.32 5.49
N PHE A 184 -17.10 -4.99 5.43
CA PHE A 184 -15.85 -4.44 4.91
C PHE A 184 -14.64 -4.88 5.73
N SER A 185 -14.69 -4.69 7.04
CA SER A 185 -13.61 -5.09 7.95
C SER A 185 -13.38 -6.61 7.97
N PRO A 186 -14.41 -7.48 8.14
CA PRO A 186 -14.23 -8.92 8.05
C PRO A 186 -13.56 -9.39 6.75
N VAL A 187 -13.98 -8.85 5.61
CA VAL A 187 -13.44 -9.25 4.30
C VAL A 187 -11.99 -8.86 4.15
N VAL A 188 -11.60 -7.65 4.55
CA VAL A 188 -10.20 -7.22 4.51
C VAL A 188 -9.32 -8.09 5.41
N LEU A 189 -9.78 -8.37 6.65
CA LEU A 189 -9.03 -9.21 7.58
C LEU A 189 -8.86 -10.64 7.07
N GLU A 190 -9.88 -11.20 6.42
CA GLU A 190 -9.78 -12.52 5.83
C GLU A 190 -8.92 -12.52 4.56
N THR A 191 -9.02 -11.49 3.72
CA THR A 191 -8.12 -11.29 2.57
C THR A 191 -6.66 -11.27 3.05
N GLU A 192 -6.36 -10.55 4.14
CA GLU A 192 -5.01 -10.53 4.70
C GLU A 192 -4.54 -11.90 5.19
N ARG A 193 -5.42 -12.68 5.82
CA ARG A 193 -5.10 -14.05 6.24
C ARG A 193 -4.83 -14.96 5.04
N LEU A 194 -5.63 -14.84 3.98
CA LEU A 194 -5.44 -15.61 2.76
C LEU A 194 -4.16 -15.20 2.03
N VAL A 195 -3.81 -13.92 1.98
CA VAL A 195 -2.52 -13.45 1.45
C VAL A 195 -1.37 -14.06 2.24
N LYS A 196 -1.44 -14.10 3.58
CA LYS A 196 -0.43 -14.75 4.44
C LYS A 196 -0.27 -16.24 4.13
N LEU A 197 -1.39 -16.94 3.94
CA LEU A 197 -1.42 -18.38 3.73
C LEU A 197 -0.95 -18.76 2.32
N THR A 198 -1.41 -18.03 1.31
CA THR A 198 -1.31 -18.42 -0.10
C THR A 198 -0.22 -17.66 -0.86
N ARG A 199 0.25 -16.52 -0.33
CA ARG A 199 1.12 -15.55 -1.03
C ARG A 199 0.57 -15.09 -2.38
N THR A 200 -0.74 -15.21 -2.57
CA THR A 200 -1.44 -14.72 -3.76
C THR A 200 -1.74 -13.24 -3.60
N ASP A 201 -1.84 -12.54 -4.73
CA ASP A 201 -2.20 -11.14 -4.77
C ASP A 201 -3.57 -10.86 -4.12
N HIS A 202 -3.63 -9.80 -3.33
CA HIS A 202 -4.80 -9.37 -2.57
C HIS A 202 -5.98 -8.97 -3.47
N GLU A 203 -5.74 -8.45 -4.67
CA GLU A 203 -6.80 -8.11 -5.63
C GLU A 203 -7.59 -9.37 -6.06
N LYS A 204 -6.87 -10.47 -6.36
CA LYS A 204 -7.50 -11.74 -6.74
C LYS A 204 -8.30 -12.33 -5.59
N LEU A 205 -7.73 -12.28 -4.38
CA LEU A 205 -8.37 -12.83 -3.18
C LEU A 205 -9.60 -12.03 -2.76
N SER A 206 -9.52 -10.70 -2.78
CA SER A 206 -10.66 -9.83 -2.49
C SER A 206 -11.77 -9.98 -3.53
N SER A 207 -11.43 -10.07 -4.83
CA SER A 207 -12.43 -10.35 -5.88
C SER A 207 -13.11 -11.70 -5.68
N PHE A 208 -12.34 -12.74 -5.39
CA PHE A 208 -12.87 -14.06 -5.09
C PHE A 208 -13.86 -14.06 -3.91
N LEU A 209 -13.48 -13.43 -2.79
CA LEU A 209 -14.35 -13.34 -1.61
C LEU A 209 -15.62 -12.52 -1.89
N VAL A 210 -15.50 -11.41 -2.61
CA VAL A 210 -16.65 -10.58 -2.99
C VAL A 210 -17.60 -11.32 -3.93
N ASP A 211 -17.08 -12.08 -4.89
CA ASP A 211 -17.88 -12.91 -5.79
C ASP A 211 -18.68 -13.97 -5.01
N LEU A 212 -18.10 -14.57 -3.97
CA LEU A 212 -18.80 -15.49 -3.08
C LEU A 212 -19.87 -14.83 -2.23
N ILE A 213 -19.57 -13.67 -1.64
CA ILE A 213 -20.56 -12.87 -0.89
C ILE A 213 -21.77 -12.56 -1.76
N LYS A 214 -21.56 -12.14 -3.01
CA LYS A 214 -22.64 -11.82 -3.96
C LYS A 214 -23.39 -13.08 -4.44
N ARG A 215 -22.70 -14.21 -4.58
CA ARG A 215 -23.30 -15.48 -5.01
C ARG A 215 -24.21 -16.08 -3.94
N LEU A 216 -23.76 -16.04 -2.69
CA LEU A 216 -24.42 -16.60 -1.52
C LEU A 216 -25.36 -15.61 -0.83
N ASP A 217 -25.40 -14.37 -1.33
CA ASP A 217 -26.20 -13.28 -0.78
C ASP A 217 -25.92 -13.05 0.71
N VAL A 218 -24.64 -13.07 1.10
CA VAL A 218 -24.20 -12.91 2.50
C VAL A 218 -24.54 -11.52 2.99
N GLN A 219 -25.31 -11.43 4.07
CA GLN A 219 -25.79 -10.17 4.63
C GLN A 219 -25.19 -9.83 5.99
N THR A 220 -24.65 -10.84 6.70
CA THR A 220 -24.18 -10.71 8.08
C THR A 220 -22.75 -11.22 8.26
N VAL A 221 -22.07 -10.73 9.30
CA VAL A 221 -20.69 -11.13 9.62
C VAL A 221 -20.62 -12.64 9.94
N GLY A 222 -21.58 -13.19 10.67
CA GLY A 222 -21.60 -14.61 11.01
C GLY A 222 -21.82 -15.54 9.81
N GLU A 223 -22.54 -15.08 8.77
CA GLU A 223 -22.63 -15.81 7.49
C GLU A 223 -21.30 -15.75 6.74
N PHE A 224 -20.65 -14.59 6.72
CA PHE A 224 -19.34 -14.43 6.08
C PHE A 224 -18.27 -15.33 6.72
N GLU A 225 -18.26 -15.45 8.05
CA GLU A 225 -17.29 -16.30 8.76
C GLU A 225 -17.39 -17.78 8.35
N LYS A 226 -18.61 -18.28 8.10
CA LYS A 226 -18.82 -19.65 7.59
C LYS A 226 -18.26 -19.81 6.19
N VAL A 227 -18.53 -18.85 5.30
CA VAL A 227 -17.98 -18.85 3.94
C VAL A 227 -16.45 -18.78 3.96
N ALA A 228 -15.87 -17.96 4.83
CA ALA A 228 -14.43 -17.86 5.02
C ALA A 228 -13.80 -19.17 5.54
N GLU A 229 -14.49 -19.91 6.40
CA GLU A 229 -14.08 -21.24 6.83
C GLU A 229 -14.13 -22.26 5.69
N GLU A 230 -15.23 -22.31 4.94
CA GLU A 230 -15.39 -23.19 3.77
C GLU A 230 -14.30 -22.92 2.71
N VAL A 231 -14.00 -21.65 2.42
CA VAL A 231 -12.93 -21.26 1.49
C VAL A 231 -11.57 -21.79 1.95
N ARG A 232 -11.27 -21.65 3.24
CA ARG A 232 -9.99 -22.15 3.79
C ARG A 232 -9.90 -23.66 3.73
N ASP A 233 -11.01 -24.37 3.93
CA ASP A 233 -11.05 -25.83 3.82
C ASP A 233 -10.92 -26.31 2.38
N ILE A 234 -11.54 -25.62 1.42
CA ILE A 234 -11.34 -25.87 -0.02
C ILE A 234 -9.86 -25.69 -0.38
N LEU A 235 -9.25 -24.57 0.01
CA LEU A 235 -7.84 -24.29 -0.29
C LEU A 235 -6.87 -25.28 0.35
N ARG A 236 -7.23 -25.85 1.51
CA ARG A 236 -6.44 -26.92 2.16
C ARG A 236 -6.65 -28.29 1.51
N GLY A 237 -7.82 -28.52 0.90
CA GLY A 237 -8.19 -29.80 0.30
C GLY A 237 -7.68 -30.01 -1.13
N VAL A 238 -7.36 -28.93 -1.85
CA VAL A 238 -6.87 -28.98 -3.23
C VAL A 238 -5.36 -29.24 -3.25
N LYS A 239 -4.88 -30.15 -4.11
CA LYS A 239 -3.44 -30.49 -4.20
C LYS A 239 -2.61 -29.46 -4.97
N ALA A 240 -3.29 -28.57 -5.69
CA ALA A 240 -2.70 -27.53 -6.51
C ALA A 240 -2.07 -26.40 -5.69
N THR A 241 -1.17 -25.65 -6.32
CA THR A 241 -0.71 -24.41 -5.72
C THR A 241 -1.85 -23.38 -5.68
N PRO A 242 -1.89 -22.47 -4.69
CA PRO A 242 -2.92 -21.44 -4.63
C PRO A 242 -3.00 -20.59 -5.92
N GLY A 243 -1.86 -20.32 -6.55
CA GLY A 243 -1.81 -19.56 -7.81
C GLY A 243 -2.54 -20.28 -8.96
N GLU A 244 -2.33 -21.58 -9.11
CA GLU A 244 -3.04 -22.41 -10.11
C GLU A 244 -4.54 -22.47 -9.81
N PHE A 245 -4.91 -22.64 -8.54
CA PHE A 245 -6.31 -22.64 -8.12
C PHE A 245 -7.02 -21.33 -8.48
N PHE A 246 -6.44 -20.18 -8.13
CA PHE A 246 -7.06 -18.89 -8.42
C PHE A 246 -7.06 -18.55 -9.91
N ALA A 247 -6.07 -19.01 -10.68
CA ALA A 247 -6.08 -18.87 -12.13
C ALA A 247 -7.20 -19.70 -12.77
N ALA A 248 -7.38 -20.95 -12.33
CA ALA A 248 -8.45 -21.83 -12.80
C ALA A 248 -9.83 -21.33 -12.38
N TYR A 249 -9.95 -20.78 -11.16
CA TYR A 249 -11.13 -20.07 -10.70
C TYR A 249 -11.48 -18.89 -11.62
N GLU A 250 -10.53 -17.99 -11.90
CA GLU A 250 -10.78 -16.82 -12.76
C GLU A 250 -11.25 -17.22 -14.17
N ALA A 251 -10.66 -18.27 -14.74
CA ALA A 251 -11.08 -18.80 -16.04
C ALA A 251 -12.50 -19.39 -16.02
N SER A 252 -12.95 -19.91 -14.88
CA SER A 252 -14.23 -20.61 -14.73
C SER A 252 -15.31 -19.81 -13.98
N ARG A 253 -14.97 -18.64 -13.40
CA ARG A 253 -15.82 -17.88 -12.47
C ARG A 253 -17.18 -17.51 -13.04
N ALA A 254 -17.28 -17.34 -14.36
CA ALA A 254 -18.51 -17.01 -15.04
C ALA A 254 -19.62 -18.05 -14.79
N ILE A 255 -19.26 -19.33 -14.66
CA ILE A 255 -20.20 -20.42 -14.35
C ILE A 255 -20.83 -20.20 -12.97
N LEU A 256 -19.99 -19.90 -11.98
CA LEU A 256 -20.43 -19.63 -10.60
C LEU A 256 -21.32 -18.39 -10.53
N LEU A 257 -20.92 -17.30 -11.20
CA LEU A 257 -21.62 -16.00 -11.15
C LEU A 257 -22.96 -15.99 -11.89
N ARG A 258 -23.11 -16.78 -12.95
CA ARG A 258 -24.38 -16.92 -13.69
C ARG A 258 -25.46 -17.69 -12.92
N ARG A 259 -25.13 -18.20 -11.73
CA ARG A 259 -26.01 -19.01 -10.87
C ARG A 259 -26.50 -20.30 -11.51
N GLU A 260 -25.82 -20.76 -12.56
CA GLU A 260 -26.15 -21.99 -13.28
C GLU A 260 -25.91 -23.23 -12.41
N VAL A 261 -24.99 -23.14 -11.43
CA VAL A 261 -24.56 -24.26 -10.60
C VAL A 261 -24.43 -23.86 -9.13
N ARG A 262 -24.59 -24.82 -8.21
CA ARG A 262 -24.33 -24.61 -6.79
C ARG A 262 -22.83 -24.40 -6.53
N HIS A 263 -22.50 -23.60 -5.52
CA HIS A 263 -21.11 -23.25 -5.22
C HIS A 263 -20.28 -24.47 -4.75
N ASP A 264 -20.88 -25.37 -3.99
CA ASP A 264 -20.24 -26.60 -3.51
C ASP A 264 -19.93 -27.57 -4.65
N GLU A 265 -20.85 -27.74 -5.59
CA GLU A 265 -20.63 -28.52 -6.81
C GLU A 265 -19.53 -27.88 -7.70
N PHE A 266 -19.54 -26.56 -7.81
CA PHE A 266 -18.51 -25.81 -8.53
C PHE A 266 -17.11 -26.02 -7.96
N PHE A 267 -16.93 -25.82 -6.65
CA PHE A 267 -15.60 -25.99 -6.05
C PHE A 267 -15.13 -27.44 -6.05
N ARG A 268 -16.04 -28.41 -5.94
CA ARG A 268 -15.68 -29.83 -6.10
C ARG A 268 -15.22 -30.14 -7.51
N ALA A 269 -15.96 -29.71 -8.53
CA ALA A 269 -15.60 -29.93 -9.93
C ALA A 269 -14.29 -29.21 -10.30
N LEU A 270 -14.10 -27.98 -9.81
CA LEU A 270 -12.87 -27.21 -9.98
C LEU A 270 -11.68 -27.92 -9.32
N GLY A 271 -11.82 -28.37 -8.06
CA GLY A 271 -10.79 -29.13 -7.36
C GLY A 271 -10.40 -30.41 -8.10
N GLN A 272 -11.39 -31.17 -8.59
CA GLN A 272 -11.16 -32.38 -9.38
C GLN A 272 -10.46 -32.10 -10.72
N ALA A 273 -10.86 -31.06 -11.44
CA ALA A 273 -10.22 -30.67 -12.69
C ALA A 273 -8.75 -30.30 -12.47
N ILE A 274 -8.44 -29.58 -11.39
CA ILE A 274 -7.06 -29.21 -11.10
C ILE A 274 -6.25 -30.43 -10.63
N ASP A 275 -6.83 -31.31 -9.81
CA ASP A 275 -6.18 -32.55 -9.36
C ASP A 275 -5.84 -33.51 -10.52
N GLU A 276 -6.61 -33.46 -11.60
CA GLU A 276 -6.36 -34.19 -12.85
C GLU A 276 -5.31 -33.53 -13.75
N GLY A 277 -4.77 -32.37 -13.34
CA GLY A 277 -3.75 -31.64 -14.07
C GLY A 277 -4.28 -30.80 -15.24
N VAL A 278 -5.57 -30.47 -15.24
CA VAL A 278 -6.14 -29.59 -16.28
C VAL A 278 -5.52 -28.19 -16.14
N PRO A 279 -4.94 -27.63 -17.23
CA PRO A 279 -4.37 -26.29 -17.18
C PRO A 279 -5.46 -25.24 -16.92
N PRO A 280 -5.14 -24.14 -16.20
CA PRO A 280 -6.13 -23.12 -15.80
C PRO A 280 -7.00 -22.59 -16.94
N GLU A 281 -6.44 -22.44 -18.14
CA GLU A 281 -7.14 -21.93 -19.33
C GLU A 281 -8.29 -22.84 -19.79
N GLN A 282 -8.20 -24.14 -19.49
CA GLN A 282 -9.21 -25.14 -19.86
C GLN A 282 -10.17 -25.44 -18.71
N ALA A 283 -9.99 -24.81 -17.55
CA ALA A 283 -10.79 -25.05 -16.36
C ALA A 283 -12.28 -24.83 -16.61
N HIS A 284 -12.66 -23.82 -17.41
CA HIS A 284 -14.07 -23.58 -17.76
C HIS A 284 -14.72 -24.81 -18.43
N ALA A 285 -14.08 -25.37 -19.45
CA ALA A 285 -14.61 -26.51 -20.19
C ALA A 285 -14.63 -27.78 -19.33
N ALA A 286 -13.56 -28.03 -18.58
CA ALA A 286 -13.45 -29.20 -17.71
C ALA A 286 -14.46 -29.17 -16.56
N VAL A 287 -14.70 -27.99 -15.96
CA VAL A 287 -15.73 -27.81 -14.93
C VAL A 287 -17.12 -28.06 -15.51
N MET A 288 -17.43 -27.55 -16.70
CA MET A 288 -18.71 -27.81 -17.36
C MET A 288 -18.92 -29.28 -17.74
N GLU A 289 -17.85 -29.99 -18.14
CA GLU A 289 -17.92 -31.42 -18.47
C GLU A 289 -18.20 -32.27 -17.22
N LYS A 290 -17.54 -31.97 -16.10
CA LYS A 290 -17.72 -32.68 -14.82
C LYS A 290 -19.06 -32.40 -14.13
N MET A 291 -19.79 -31.39 -14.59
CA MET A 291 -21.10 -30.99 -14.08
C MET A 291 -22.27 -31.60 -14.88
N ARG A 292 -22.00 -32.29 -15.99
CA ARG A 292 -23.01 -33.04 -16.75
C ARG A 292 -23.17 -34.45 -16.20
#